data_AF-A0A7J8NF02-F1
#
_entry.id   AF-A0A7J8NF02-F1
#
_cell.length_a   1.000
_cell.length_b   1.000
_cell.length_c   1.000
_cell.angle_alpha   90.00
_cell.angle_beta   90.00
_cell.angle_gamma   90.00
#
_symmetry.space_group_name_H-M   'P 1'
#
loop_
_entity.id
_entity.type
_entity.pdbx_description
1 polymer ?
#
loop_
_entity_poly.entity_id
_entity_poly.type
_entity_poly.pdbx_seq_one_letter_code
_entity_poly.pdbx_strand_id
1 'polypeptide(L)' 'MATSSPCEDNVYTVKLTKQAERYEEMVKFMETVISTVPSFDELSVEERNLLSVAYKNIIGAQCAS' A
#
# COMPACT_ATOMS: atom_id res chain seq x y z
N MET A 1 -20.22 -8.01 13.79
CA MET A 1 -20.27 -6.94 12.78
C MET A 1 -18.92 -6.23 12.84
N ALA A 2 -18.03 -6.50 11.88
CA ALA A 2 -16.77 -5.77 11.78
C ALA A 2 -16.99 -4.66 10.75
N THR A 3 -17.22 -3.44 11.23
CA THR A 3 -17.10 -2.24 10.40
C THR A 3 -15.73 -1.64 10.73
N SER A 4 -14.66 -2.33 10.31
CA SER A 4 -13.36 -1.69 10.18
C SER A 4 -13.48 -0.65 9.07
N SER A 5 -12.90 0.52 9.30
CA SER A 5 -12.95 1.59 8.32
C SER A 5 -12.21 1.15 7.04
N PRO A 6 -12.63 1.59 5.84
CA PRO A 6 -12.03 1.14 4.58
C PRO A 6 -10.50 1.39 4.51
N CYS A 7 -10.00 2.39 5.26
CA CYS A 7 -8.57 2.63 5.40
C CYS A 7 -7.85 1.52 6.18
N GLU A 8 -8.43 1.05 7.29
CA GLU A 8 -7.82 0.00 8.13
C GLU A 8 -7.73 -1.34 7.42
N ASP A 9 -8.76 -1.73 6.67
CA ASP A 9 -8.77 -2.97 5.87
C ASP A 9 -7.72 -2.94 4.76
N ASN A 10 -7.58 -1.79 4.08
CA ASN A 10 -6.58 -1.62 3.04
C ASN A 10 -5.15 -1.67 3.61
N VAL A 11 -4.90 -1.02 4.74
CA VAL A 11 -3.58 -1.07 5.42
C VAL A 11 -3.26 -2.50 5.88
N TYR A 12 -4.24 -3.23 6.40
CA TYR A 12 -4.06 -4.64 6.77
C TYR A 12 -3.69 -5.49 5.55
N THR A 13 -4.40 -5.31 4.44
CA THR A 13 -4.14 -6.03 3.18
C THR A 13 -2.75 -5.68 2.61
N VAL A 14 -2.33 -4.43 2.73
CA VAL A 14 -0.98 -3.98 2.34
C VAL A 14 0.11 -4.64 3.21
N LYS A 15 -0.13 -4.81 4.51
CA LYS A 15 0.80 -5.55 5.38
C LYS A 15 0.91 -7.03 5.00
N LEU A 16 -0.22 -7.65 4.61
CA LEU A 16 -0.25 -9.05 4.18
C LEU A 16 0.49 -9.25 2.84
N THR A 17 0.23 -8.38 1.85
CA THR A 17 0.92 -8.42 0.54
C THR A 17 2.42 -8.18 0.68
N LYS A 18 2.84 -7.30 1.60
CA LYS A 18 4.26 -7.12 1.96
C LYS A 18 4.88 -8.41 2.50
N GLN A 19 4.21 -9.12 3.42
CA GLN A 19 4.71 -10.40 3.94
C GLN A 19 4.80 -11.48 2.86
N ALA A 20 3.92 -11.42 1.86
CA ALA A 20 3.92 -12.33 0.72
C ALA A 20 4.87 -11.92 -0.41
N GLU A 21 5.62 -10.81 -0.26
CA GLU A 21 6.49 -10.24 -1.31
C GLU A 21 5.76 -9.93 -2.63
N ARG A 22 4.44 -9.72 -2.58
CA ARG A 22 3.59 -9.42 -3.74
C ARG A 22 3.44 -7.91 -3.93
N TYR A 23 4.53 -7.27 -4.34
CA TYR A 23 4.61 -5.80 -4.45
C TYR A 23 3.70 -5.21 -5.54
N GLU A 24 3.41 -5.95 -6.61
CA GLU A 24 2.45 -5.54 -7.65
C GLU A 24 1.04 -5.34 -7.10
N GLU A 25 0.57 -6.25 -6.25
CA GLU A 25 -0.72 -6.10 -5.58
C GLU A 25 -0.68 -5.03 -4.50
N MET A 26 0.45 -4.94 -3.78
CA MET A 26 0.68 -3.90 -2.76
C MET A 26 0.47 -2.50 -3.32
N VAL A 27 0.91 -2.22 -4.56
CA VAL A 27 0.67 -0.93 -5.23
C VAL A 27 -0.80 -0.71 -5.54
N LYS A 28 -1.53 -1.71 -6.06
CA LYS A 28 -2.98 -1.57 -6.35
C LYS A 28 -3.79 -1.23 -5.11
N PHE A 29 -3.49 -1.86 -3.98
CA PHE A 29 -4.15 -1.53 -2.71
C PHE A 29 -3.77 -0.14 -2.22
N MET A 30 -2.51 0.25 -2.37
CA MET A 30 -2.05 1.59 -1.99
C MET A 30 -2.63 2.70 -2.87
N GLU A 31 -2.86 2.46 -4.16
CA GLU A 31 -3.61 3.40 -5.02
C GLU A 31 -5.06 3.55 -4.56
N THR A 32 -5.67 2.47 -4.09
CA THR A 32 -7.01 2.52 -3.49
C THR A 32 -7.00 3.34 -2.20
N VAL A 33 -6.00 3.17 -1.32
CA VAL A 33 -5.81 4.00 -0.12
C VAL A 33 -5.71 5.47 -0.51
N ILE A 34 -4.80 5.84 -1.43
CA ILE A 34 -4.65 7.22 -1.88
C ILE A 34 -5.95 7.78 -2.46
N SER A 35 -6.72 6.98 -3.20
CA SER A 35 -8.00 7.42 -3.77
C SER A 35 -9.09 7.65 -2.72
N THR A 36 -8.98 6.98 -1.56
CA THR A 36 -9.91 7.18 -0.43
C THR A 36 -9.54 8.38 0.44
N VAL A 37 -8.29 8.83 0.41
CA VAL A 37 -7.83 9.99 1.18
C VAL A 37 -7.90 11.26 0.32
N PRO A 38 -8.54 12.36 0.77
CA PRO A 38 -8.65 13.59 -0.01
C PRO A 38 -7.32 14.29 -0.28
N SER A 39 -6.27 14.01 0.50
CA SER A 39 -4.97 14.66 0.37
C SER A 39 -3.84 13.77 0.83
N PHE A 40 -2.69 13.84 0.17
CA PHE A 40 -1.48 13.09 0.56
C PHE A 40 -0.98 13.45 1.98
N ASP A 41 -1.32 14.65 2.48
CA ASP A 41 -0.93 15.11 3.81
C ASP A 41 -1.65 14.35 4.95
N GLU A 42 -2.86 13.84 4.67
CA GLU A 42 -3.62 13.00 5.61
C GLU A 42 -3.08 11.57 5.71
N LEU A 43 -2.19 11.14 4.80
CA LEU A 43 -1.53 9.85 4.92
C LEU A 43 -0.57 9.86 6.09
N SER A 44 -0.67 8.84 6.93
CA SER A 44 0.26 8.59 8.02
C SER A 44 1.67 8.25 7.51
N VAL A 45 2.66 8.46 8.37
CA VAL A 45 4.06 8.12 8.08
C VAL A 45 4.21 6.64 7.67
N GLU A 46 3.43 5.75 8.28
CA GLU A 46 3.43 4.33 7.93
C GLU A 46 2.93 4.08 6.50
N GLU A 47 1.85 4.74 6.08
CA GLU A 47 1.26 4.57 4.75
C GLU A 47 2.18 5.10 3.65
N ARG A 48 2.79 6.27 3.86
CA ARG A 48 3.78 6.83 2.91
C ARG A 48 5.02 5.92 2.77
N ASN A 49 5.46 5.31 3.87
CA ASN A 49 6.57 4.36 3.85
C ASN A 49 6.19 3.09 3.07
N LEU A 50 5.01 2.53 3.32
CA LEU A 50 4.50 1.39 2.57
C LEU A 50 4.38 1.70 1.07
N LEU A 51 3.96 2.91 0.70
CA LEU A 51 3.94 3.39 -0.69
C LEU A 51 5.34 3.33 -1.32
N SER A 52 6.33 3.87 -0.62
CA SER A 52 7.72 3.92 -1.09
C SER A 52 8.31 2.52 -1.26
N VAL A 53 8.03 1.63 -0.32
CA VAL A 53 8.45 0.22 -0.38
C VAL A 53 7.83 -0.49 -1.58
N ALA A 54 6.52 -0.29 -1.81
CA ALA A 54 5.83 -0.94 -2.92
C ALA A 54 6.41 -0.51 -4.28
N TYR A 55 6.51 0.79 -4.55
CA TYR A 55 7.05 1.29 -5.82
C TYR A 55 8.53 0.98 -6.01
N LYS A 56 9.37 1.11 -4.97
CA LYS A 56 10.81 0.79 -5.07
C LYS A 56 11.02 -0.67 -5.46
N ASN A 57 10.24 -1.59 -4.90
CA ASN A 57 10.38 -3.02 -5.18
C ASN A 57 9.82 -3.41 -6.56
N ILE A 58 8.74 -2.79 -7.05
CA ILE A 58 8.27 -3.03 -8.43
C ILE A 58 9.34 -2.59 -9.44
N ILE A 59 9.84 -1.36 -9.32
CA ILE A 59 10.84 -0.82 -10.25
C ILE A 59 12.14 -1.62 -10.14
N GLY A 60 12.55 -1.98 -8.92
CA GLY A 60 13.73 -2.80 -8.68
C GLY A 60 13.63 -4.21 -9.28
N ALA A 61 12.47 -4.86 -9.19
CA ALA A 61 12.24 -6.16 -9.81
C ALA A 61 12.26 -6.09 -11.34
N GLN A 62 11.76 -4.99 -11.93
CA GLN A 62 11.76 -4.78 -13.38
C GLN A 62 13.15 -4.43 -13.93
N CYS A 63 14.00 -3.79 -13.14
CA CYS A 63 15.40 -3.50 -13.53
C CYS A 63 16.34 -4.71 -13.36
N ALA A 64 15.92 -5.75 -12.65
CA ALA A 64 16.71 -6.95 -12.41
C ALA A 64 16.43 -8.10 -13.40
N SER A 65 15.42 -7.95 -14.28
CA SER A 65 15.06 -8.93 -15.33
C SER A 65 15.78 -8.66 -16.66
#